data_AF-A0A0B1S8Y3-F1
#
_entry.id   AF-A0A0B1S8Y3-F1
#
_cell.length_a   1.000
_cell.length_b   1.000
_cell.length_c   1.000
_cell.angle_alpha   90.00
_cell.angle_beta   90.00
_cell.angle_gamma   90.00
#
_symmetry.space_group_name_H-M   'P 1'
#
loop_
_entity.id
_entity.type
_entity.pdbx_description
1 polymer ?
#
loop_
_entity_poly.entity_id
_entity_poly.type
_entity_poly.pdbx_seq_one_letter_code
_entity_poly.pdbx_strand_id
1 'polypeptide(L)'
;MGGERLEFEYQDDSWLDEMRKIRDGKIDEIVNRKDELPLEAVLKPIDMQMPASSSAVANTQAYDSDDDEDFLAYDLPDSERNVEPPPADGEEPERTAAAPNYIRDCLEQLSEKEKYEVFEAAFFALDGMIRRKAVGFVDIAEQLIKKLVFLENKFSSKNFEETRKRCMISCLVMRPELAPKLGELVFSRNCSFFHRYLILECFLAAAKELSEFQKEPAKKVVEVSNNKEGEEKLSDWRAIVDARIRSHT
;
A
#
# COMPACT_ATOMS: atom_id res chain seq x y z
N MET A 1 -50.02 -20.83 9.66
CA MET A 1 -49.33 -19.86 8.77
C MET A 1 -48.55 -20.66 7.74
N GLY A 2 -49.23 -21.19 6.72
CA GLY A 2 -48.58 -21.89 5.61
C GLY A 2 -48.39 -20.89 4.48
N GLY A 3 -47.16 -20.41 4.28
CA GLY A 3 -46.82 -19.59 3.12
C GLY A 3 -46.70 -20.49 1.91
N GLU A 4 -47.32 -20.08 0.80
CA GLU A 4 -47.21 -20.77 -0.49
C GLU A 4 -45.74 -20.75 -0.93
N ARG A 5 -45.21 -21.94 -1.24
CA ARG A 5 -43.82 -22.10 -1.65
C ARG A 5 -43.68 -21.51 -3.06
N LEU A 6 -42.87 -20.47 -3.19
CA LEU A 6 -42.55 -19.87 -4.49
C LEU A 6 -41.92 -20.92 -5.39
N GLU A 7 -42.59 -21.23 -6.50
CA GLU A 7 -42.05 -22.04 -7.59
C GLU A 7 -41.54 -21.08 -8.65
N PHE A 8 -40.25 -21.16 -8.93
CA PHE A 8 -39.61 -20.39 -10.00
C PHE A 8 -39.51 -21.28 -11.22
N GLU A 9 -40.18 -20.89 -12.30
CA GLU A 9 -39.97 -21.48 -13.61
C GLU A 9 -38.67 -20.92 -14.19
N TYR A 10 -37.69 -21.81 -14.41
CA TYR A 10 -36.46 -21.47 -15.11
C TYR A 10 -36.57 -21.95 -16.56
N GLN A 11 -36.11 -21.13 -17.50
CA GLN A 11 -35.86 -21.62 -18.86
C GLN A 11 -34.65 -22.57 -18.80
N ASP A 12 -34.78 -23.77 -19.38
CA ASP A 12 -33.67 -24.71 -19.44
C ASP A 12 -32.65 -24.25 -20.49
N ASP A 13 -31.82 -23.29 -20.08
CA ASP A 13 -30.74 -22.74 -20.87
C ASP A 13 -29.44 -23.52 -20.67
N SER A 14 -28.58 -23.49 -21.70
CA SER A 14 -27.26 -24.14 -21.66
C SER A 14 -26.43 -23.74 -20.44
N TRP A 15 -26.61 -22.51 -19.95
CA TRP A 15 -25.92 -22.01 -18.76
C TRP A 15 -26.39 -22.67 -17.46
N LEU A 16 -27.71 -22.89 -17.31
CA LEU A 16 -28.27 -23.56 -16.14
C LEU A 16 -27.82 -25.02 -16.05
N ASP A 17 -27.69 -25.68 -17.19
CA ASP A 17 -27.16 -27.04 -17.28
C ASP A 17 -25.67 -27.12 -16.91
N GLU A 18 -24.88 -26.13 -17.32
CA GLU A 18 -23.48 -26.02 -16.92
C GLU A 18 -23.34 -25.79 -15.41
N MET A 19 -24.12 -24.86 -14.84
CA MET A 19 -24.13 -24.59 -13.40
C MET A 19 -24.59 -25.78 -12.57
N ARG A 20 -25.58 -26.56 -13.06
CA ARG A 20 -26.00 -27.82 -12.42
C ARG A 20 -24.89 -28.86 -12.42
N LYS A 21 -24.16 -29.01 -13.53
CA LYS A 21 -22.99 -29.92 -13.61
C LYS A 21 -21.88 -29.52 -12.64
N ILE A 22 -21.62 -28.22 -12.47
CA ILE A 22 -20.65 -27.70 -11.49
C ILE A 22 -21.10 -28.03 -10.06
N ARG A 23 -22.37 -27.75 -9.72
CA ARG A 23 -22.95 -28.09 -8.40
C ARG A 23 -22.85 -29.59 -8.11
N ASP A 24 -23.15 -30.42 -9.10
CA ASP A 24 -23.19 -31.88 -8.97
C ASP A 24 -21.78 -32.52 -9.10
N GLY A 25 -20.72 -31.69 -9.20
CA GLY A 25 -19.33 -32.13 -9.23
C GLY A 25 -18.93 -32.89 -10.49
N LYS A 26 -19.73 -32.81 -11.55
CA LYS A 26 -19.53 -33.51 -12.83
C LYS A 26 -18.86 -32.56 -13.83
N ILE A 27 -17.62 -32.18 -13.51
CA ILE A 27 -16.75 -31.45 -14.43
C ILE A 27 -16.10 -32.52 -15.32
N ASP A 28 -16.55 -32.65 -16.57
CA ASP A 28 -15.77 -33.37 -17.57
C ASP A 28 -14.44 -32.61 -17.73
N GLU A 29 -13.32 -33.33 -17.66
CA GLU A 29 -11.98 -32.76 -17.81
C GLU A 29 -11.95 -31.82 -19.02
N ILE A 30 -11.43 -30.61 -18.83
CA ILE A 30 -11.18 -29.67 -19.91
C ILE A 30 -10.26 -30.38 -20.90
N VAL A 31 -10.86 -30.93 -21.96
CA VAL A 31 -10.13 -31.53 -23.06
C VAL A 31 -9.26 -30.43 -23.62
N ASN A 32 -7.95 -30.62 -23.43
CA ASN A 32 -6.86 -29.84 -23.95
C ASN A 32 -6.94 -29.79 -25.49
N ARG A 33 -7.81 -28.93 -26.03
CA ARG A 33 -7.84 -28.60 -27.45
C ARG A 33 -6.70 -27.63 -27.73
N LYS A 34 -5.54 -28.20 -28.07
CA LYS A 34 -4.44 -27.53 -28.75
C LYS A 34 -4.84 -27.24 -30.21
N ASP A 35 -5.69 -26.25 -30.40
CA ASP A 35 -5.77 -25.54 -31.67
C ASP A 35 -5.25 -24.12 -31.42
N GLU A 36 -3.98 -23.92 -31.76
CA GLU A 36 -3.40 -22.59 -31.89
C GLU A 36 -4.13 -21.88 -33.04
N LEU A 37 -4.98 -20.90 -32.69
CA LEU A 37 -5.46 -19.89 -33.63
C LEU A 37 -5.00 -18.52 -33.15
N PRO A 38 -4.58 -17.62 -34.06
CA PRO A 38 -3.87 -16.40 -33.69
C PRO A 38 -4.70 -15.51 -32.77
N LEU A 39 -4.04 -14.96 -31.76
CA LEU A 39 -4.56 -13.91 -30.87
C LEU A 39 -4.79 -12.61 -31.67
N GLU A 40 -5.84 -12.57 -32.48
CA GLU A 40 -6.44 -11.31 -32.88
C GLU A 40 -7.41 -10.88 -31.79
N ALA A 41 -7.04 -9.80 -31.11
CA ALA A 41 -7.83 -9.13 -30.10
C ALA A 41 -9.15 -8.62 -30.72
N VAL A 42 -10.19 -9.44 -30.67
CA VAL A 42 -11.57 -8.95 -30.79
C VAL A 42 -12.04 -8.54 -29.39
N LEU A 43 -11.34 -7.55 -28.83
CA LEU A 43 -11.96 -6.63 -27.88
C LEU A 43 -12.78 -5.68 -28.74
N LYS A 44 -14.09 -5.94 -28.88
CA LYS A 44 -14.98 -4.83 -29.22
C LYS A 44 -14.81 -3.82 -28.08
N PRO A 45 -14.47 -2.55 -28.36
CA PRO A 45 -14.43 -1.55 -27.32
C PRO A 45 -15.85 -1.46 -26.74
N ILE A 46 -15.99 -1.96 -25.52
CA ILE A 46 -17.08 -1.53 -24.66
C ILE A 46 -16.63 -0.15 -24.22
N ASP A 47 -17.31 0.89 -24.71
CA ASP A 47 -17.24 2.23 -24.14
C ASP A 47 -17.80 2.15 -22.70
N MET A 48 -16.97 1.72 -21.76
CA MET A 48 -17.15 2.06 -20.36
C MET A 48 -16.66 3.49 -20.20
N GLN A 49 -17.52 4.42 -20.59
CA GLN A 49 -17.34 5.83 -20.30
C GLN A 49 -17.48 6.00 -18.78
N MET A 50 -16.34 5.94 -18.08
CA MET A 50 -16.23 6.50 -16.73
C MET A 50 -16.60 7.99 -16.85
N PRO A 51 -17.56 8.53 -16.08
CA PRO A 51 -17.78 9.97 -16.07
C PRO A 51 -16.48 10.63 -15.62
N ALA A 52 -15.86 11.38 -16.52
CA ALA A 52 -14.74 12.25 -16.20
C ALA A 52 -15.19 13.21 -15.10
N SER A 53 -14.32 13.43 -14.13
CA SER A 53 -14.46 14.47 -13.12
C SER A 53 -14.95 15.77 -13.77
N SER A 54 -16.10 16.27 -13.33
CA SER A 54 -16.70 17.53 -13.78
C SER A 54 -15.76 18.69 -13.47
N SER A 55 -14.98 19.08 -14.46
CA SER A 55 -14.62 20.47 -14.66
C SER A 55 -15.13 20.87 -16.04
N ALA A 56 -15.94 21.93 -16.06
CA ALA A 56 -16.41 22.68 -17.22
C ALA A 56 -17.80 22.30 -17.78
N VAL A 57 -18.68 23.30 -17.67
CA VAL A 57 -19.90 23.61 -18.41
C VAL A 57 -21.03 22.57 -18.38
N ALA A 58 -21.98 22.82 -17.46
CA ALA A 58 -23.32 22.26 -17.51
C ALA A 58 -24.02 22.71 -18.80
N ASN A 59 -24.12 21.80 -19.76
CA ASN A 59 -25.10 21.89 -20.84
C ASN A 59 -26.42 21.32 -20.29
N THR A 60 -27.34 22.18 -19.89
CA THR A 60 -28.65 21.80 -19.36
C THR A 60 -29.48 21.18 -20.49
N GLN A 61 -29.60 19.85 -20.49
CA GLN A 61 -30.71 19.20 -21.18
C GLN A 61 -32.02 19.61 -20.50
N ALA A 62 -32.99 20.07 -21.28
CA ALA A 62 -34.32 20.39 -20.81
C ALA A 62 -35.00 19.11 -20.30
N TYR A 63 -35.04 18.96 -18.98
CA TYR A 63 -35.98 18.08 -18.32
C TYR A 63 -37.35 18.76 -18.38
N ASP A 64 -38.31 18.11 -19.03
CA ASP A 64 -39.72 18.49 -19.01
C ASP A 64 -40.29 18.15 -17.63
N SER A 65 -40.07 19.06 -16.68
CA SER A 65 -40.72 19.07 -15.38
C SER A 65 -41.77 20.16 -15.44
N ASP A 66 -43.04 19.74 -15.45
CA ASP A 66 -44.26 20.57 -15.47
C ASP A 66 -44.47 21.34 -14.14
N ASP A 67 -43.42 21.99 -13.66
CA ASP A 67 -43.41 22.80 -12.45
C ASP A 67 -42.97 24.22 -12.85
N ASP A 68 -43.97 25.07 -13.13
CA ASP A 68 -43.85 26.49 -13.53
C ASP A 68 -43.31 27.39 -12.38
N GLU A 69 -42.37 26.90 -11.57
CA GLU A 69 -41.62 27.74 -10.67
C GLU A 69 -40.39 28.30 -11.41
N ASP A 70 -40.54 29.53 -11.93
CA ASP A 70 -39.45 30.35 -12.48
C ASP A 70 -38.39 30.61 -11.37
N PHE A 71 -37.50 29.65 -11.13
CA PHE A 71 -36.37 29.82 -10.23
C PHE A 71 -35.46 30.94 -10.76
N LEU A 72 -35.46 32.08 -10.08
CA LEU A 72 -34.53 33.17 -10.38
C LEU A 72 -33.09 32.66 -10.25
N ALA A 73 -32.28 32.93 -11.28
CA ALA A 73 -30.86 32.61 -11.25
C ALA A 73 -30.23 33.24 -10.01
N TYR A 74 -29.59 32.41 -9.17
CA TYR A 74 -28.89 32.89 -8.00
C TYR A 74 -27.69 33.74 -8.45
N ASP A 75 -27.73 35.04 -8.15
CA ASP A 75 -26.59 35.94 -8.38
C ASP A 75 -25.49 35.59 -7.38
N LEU A 76 -24.47 34.85 -7.84
CA LEU A 76 -23.27 34.63 -7.06
C LEU A 76 -22.58 35.99 -6.82
N PRO A 77 -22.32 36.37 -5.56
CA PRO A 77 -21.61 37.61 -5.27
C PRO A 77 -20.20 37.57 -5.88
N ASP A 78 -19.70 38.72 -6.36
CA ASP A 78 -18.40 38.82 -7.04
C ASP A 78 -17.22 38.29 -6.21
N SER A 79 -17.36 38.26 -4.88
CA SER A 79 -16.41 37.65 -3.94
C SER A 79 -16.25 36.13 -4.10
N GLU A 80 -17.28 35.43 -4.56
CA GLU A 80 -17.24 33.98 -4.82
C GLU A 80 -16.85 33.66 -6.27
N ARG A 81 -17.02 34.62 -7.19
CA ARG A 81 -16.61 34.48 -8.60
C ARG A 81 -15.10 34.62 -8.79
N ASN A 82 -14.43 35.37 -7.91
CA ASN A 82 -12.98 35.58 -7.92
C ASN A 82 -12.31 34.85 -6.74
N VAL A 83 -12.42 33.52 -6.69
CA VAL A 83 -11.49 32.73 -5.89
C VAL A 83 -10.14 32.82 -6.58
N GLU A 84 -9.18 33.52 -5.96
CA GLU A 84 -7.80 33.52 -6.43
C GLU A 84 -7.32 32.06 -6.53
N PRO A 85 -6.83 31.62 -7.70
CA PRO A 85 -6.22 30.31 -7.77
C PRO A 85 -5.10 30.26 -6.73
N PRO A 86 -4.97 29.16 -5.97
CA PRO A 86 -3.87 29.02 -5.03
C PRO A 86 -2.56 29.30 -5.77
N PRO A 87 -1.62 30.03 -5.15
CA PRO A 87 -0.37 30.41 -5.80
C PRO A 87 0.28 29.17 -6.43
N ALA A 88 0.78 29.32 -7.67
CA ALA A 88 1.42 28.27 -8.44
C ALA A 88 2.69 27.70 -7.75
N ASP A 89 3.16 28.41 -6.73
CA ASP A 89 4.18 27.97 -5.79
C ASP A 89 3.49 27.12 -4.73
N GLY A 90 3.09 25.91 -5.10
CA GLY A 90 2.43 24.91 -4.25
C GLY A 90 3.31 24.36 -3.12
N GLU A 91 4.19 25.17 -2.56
CA GLU A 91 4.79 24.91 -1.26
C GLU A 91 3.75 25.32 -0.20
N GLU A 92 2.81 24.41 0.04
CA GLU A 92 2.21 24.32 1.38
C GLU A 92 3.36 24.47 2.38
N PRO A 93 3.25 25.35 3.39
CA PRO A 93 4.31 25.50 4.37
C PRO A 93 4.68 24.12 4.85
N GLU A 94 5.94 23.72 4.67
CA GLU A 94 6.49 22.45 5.12
C GLU A 94 6.28 22.38 6.63
N ARG A 95 5.11 21.92 7.04
CA ARG A 95 4.88 21.46 8.39
C ARG A 95 5.42 20.04 8.43
N THR A 96 6.72 19.92 8.23
CA THR A 96 7.43 18.65 8.18
C THR A 96 7.72 18.27 9.63
N ALA A 97 6.88 17.40 10.18
CA ALA A 97 7.22 16.72 11.42
C ALA A 97 8.53 15.94 11.22
N ALA A 98 9.40 15.95 12.22
CA ALA A 98 10.66 15.21 12.15
C ALA A 98 10.39 13.69 12.06
N ALA A 99 11.14 13.01 11.20
CA ALA A 99 11.06 11.54 11.08
C ALA A 99 11.40 10.88 12.43
N PRO A 100 10.64 9.86 12.88
CA PRO A 100 10.91 9.18 14.13
C PRO A 100 12.25 8.42 14.11
N ASN A 101 12.93 8.40 15.26
CA ASN A 101 14.19 7.68 15.40
C ASN A 101 13.99 6.18 15.71
N TYR A 102 12.88 5.82 16.35
CA TYR A 102 12.57 4.46 16.77
C TYR A 102 11.38 3.89 16.02
N ILE A 103 11.49 2.63 15.61
CA ILE A 103 10.44 1.97 14.81
C ILE A 103 9.15 1.74 15.62
N ARG A 104 9.26 1.72 16.96
CA ARG A 104 8.10 1.69 17.87
C ARG A 104 7.30 2.98 17.79
N ASP A 105 7.97 4.12 17.70
CA ASP A 105 7.34 5.43 17.53
C ASP A 105 6.62 5.49 16.17
N CYS A 106 7.24 4.95 15.10
CA CYS A 106 6.55 4.82 13.83
C CYS A 106 5.28 3.96 13.96
N LEU A 107 5.35 2.82 14.66
CA LEU A 107 4.18 1.97 14.88
C LEU A 107 3.06 2.74 15.59
N GLU A 108 3.36 3.55 16.60
CA GLU A 108 2.36 4.37 17.28
C GLU A 108 1.78 5.45 16.34
N GLN A 109 2.64 6.18 15.64
CA GLN A 109 2.26 7.28 14.76
C GLN A 109 1.46 6.84 13.53
N LEU A 110 1.57 5.58 13.09
CA LEU A 110 0.67 5.02 12.08
C LEU A 110 -0.81 4.94 12.53
N SER A 111 -1.10 5.14 13.82
CA SER A 111 -2.48 5.22 14.36
C SER A 111 -2.99 6.66 14.47
N GLU A 112 -2.18 7.65 14.11
CA GLU A 112 -2.53 9.07 14.21
C GLU A 112 -3.77 9.36 13.36
N LYS A 113 -4.66 10.22 13.89
CA LYS A 113 -5.95 10.56 13.27
C LYS A 113 -6.08 12.05 13.00
N GLU A 114 -5.35 12.88 13.73
CA GLU A 114 -5.50 14.34 13.67
C GLU A 114 -4.31 14.97 12.94
N LYS A 115 -3.11 14.48 13.20
CA LYS A 115 -1.86 15.09 12.71
C LYS A 115 -1.31 14.32 11.51
N TYR A 116 -1.72 14.76 10.31
CA TYR A 116 -1.22 14.23 9.04
C TYR A 116 0.32 14.20 8.95
N GLU A 117 0.97 15.29 9.35
CA GLU A 117 2.42 15.48 9.23
C GLU A 117 3.20 14.41 10.00
N VAL A 118 2.72 14.08 11.20
CA VAL A 118 3.29 13.06 12.08
C VAL A 118 3.12 11.67 11.45
N PHE A 119 1.94 11.40 10.91
CA PHE A 119 1.66 10.16 10.19
C PHE A 119 2.59 9.98 8.98
N GLU A 120 2.73 11.00 8.13
CA GLU A 120 3.57 10.93 6.94
C GLU A 120 5.04 10.77 7.28
N ALA A 121 5.54 11.55 8.24
CA ALA A 121 6.93 11.46 8.69
C ALA A 121 7.27 10.03 9.15
N ALA A 122 6.39 9.40 9.92
CA ALA A 122 6.53 8.00 10.33
C ALA A 122 6.44 7.02 9.16
N PHE A 123 5.43 7.20 8.30
CA PHE A 123 5.10 6.27 7.22
C PHE A 123 6.20 6.22 6.15
N PHE A 124 6.73 7.36 5.74
CA PHE A 124 7.82 7.41 4.74
C PHE A 124 9.18 7.00 5.31
N ALA A 125 9.44 7.21 6.60
CA ALA A 125 10.67 6.73 7.25
C ALA A 125 10.70 5.20 7.42
N LEU A 126 9.52 4.56 7.47
CA LEU A 126 9.35 3.18 7.90
C LEU A 126 10.12 2.16 7.06
N ASP A 127 10.08 2.27 5.73
CA ASP A 127 10.75 1.33 4.81
C ASP A 127 12.27 1.25 5.10
N GLY A 128 12.91 2.41 5.24
CA GLY A 128 14.33 2.51 5.53
C GLY A 128 14.70 2.00 6.93
N MET A 129 13.79 2.08 7.90
CA MET A 129 13.99 1.52 9.24
C MET A 129 13.85 0.00 9.25
N ILE A 130 12.89 -0.54 8.50
CA ILE A 130 12.70 -2.00 8.36
C ILE A 130 13.93 -2.62 7.68
N ARG A 131 14.35 -2.08 6.52
CA ARG A 131 15.46 -2.63 5.72
C ARG A 131 16.80 -2.61 6.47
N ARG A 132 17.01 -1.61 7.33
CA ARG A 132 18.20 -1.53 8.21
C ARG A 132 18.06 -2.34 9.51
N LYS A 133 16.93 -3.03 9.71
CA LYS A 133 16.60 -3.77 10.93
C LYS A 133 16.78 -2.91 12.20
N ALA A 134 16.10 -1.76 12.21
CA ALA A 134 16.13 -0.84 13.34
C ALA A 134 15.83 -1.53 14.69
N VAL A 135 16.39 -0.99 15.78
CA VAL A 135 16.27 -1.56 17.12
C VAL A 135 14.80 -1.75 17.50
N GLY A 136 14.44 -2.97 17.92
CA GLY A 136 13.08 -3.34 18.29
C GLY A 136 12.18 -3.81 17.14
N PHE A 137 12.64 -3.75 15.88
CA PHE A 137 11.88 -4.27 14.73
C PHE A 137 11.48 -5.74 14.92
N VAL A 138 12.41 -6.57 15.39
CA VAL A 138 12.21 -8.01 15.63
C VAL A 138 10.99 -8.27 16.53
N ASP A 139 10.80 -7.45 17.57
CA ASP A 139 9.73 -7.61 18.56
C ASP A 139 8.37 -7.16 18.01
N ILE A 140 8.36 -6.10 17.20
CA ILE A 140 7.11 -5.49 16.72
C ILE A 140 6.73 -5.91 15.31
N ALA A 141 7.58 -6.67 14.59
CA ALA A 141 7.40 -6.95 13.16
C ALA A 141 6.04 -7.55 12.83
N GLU A 142 5.55 -8.48 13.67
CA GLU A 142 4.24 -9.09 13.48
C GLU A 142 3.09 -8.08 13.65
N GLN A 143 3.17 -7.23 14.66
CA GLN A 143 2.16 -6.19 14.90
C GLN A 143 2.18 -5.14 13.79
N LEU A 144 3.38 -4.75 13.36
CA LEU A 144 3.61 -3.78 12.31
C LEU A 144 3.04 -4.26 10.97
N ILE A 145 3.34 -5.49 10.55
CA ILE A 145 2.84 -5.99 9.26
C ILE A 145 1.32 -6.17 9.28
N LYS A 146 0.73 -6.63 10.40
CA LYS A 146 -0.73 -6.68 10.57
C LYS A 146 -1.34 -5.29 10.47
N LYS A 147 -0.71 -4.28 11.09
CA LYS A 147 -1.15 -2.89 10.99
C LYS A 147 -1.09 -2.38 9.55
N LEU A 148 -0.01 -2.67 8.81
CA LEU A 148 0.14 -2.27 7.42
C LEU A 148 -0.93 -2.89 6.50
N VAL A 149 -1.32 -4.14 6.73
CA VAL A 149 -2.39 -4.81 5.96
C VAL A 149 -3.71 -4.04 6.05
N PHE A 150 -4.06 -3.59 7.26
CA PHE A 150 -5.32 -2.90 7.53
C PHE A 150 -5.16 -1.37 7.57
N LEU A 151 -4.03 -0.84 7.09
CA LEU A 151 -3.78 0.59 7.12
C LEU A 151 -4.64 1.28 6.05
N GLU A 152 -5.44 2.24 6.48
CA GLU A 152 -6.33 3.03 5.64
C GLU A 152 -5.69 4.37 5.28
N ASN A 153 -5.94 4.84 4.06
CA ASN A 153 -5.47 6.14 3.60
C ASN A 153 -6.39 7.27 4.08
N LYS A 154 -6.29 7.63 5.37
CA LYS A 154 -7.18 8.64 5.98
C LYS A 154 -6.86 10.07 5.56
N PHE A 155 -5.61 10.32 5.22
CA PHE A 155 -5.13 11.66 4.92
C PHE A 155 -4.88 11.89 3.43
N SER A 156 -5.26 10.94 2.57
CA SER A 156 -4.96 10.99 1.13
C SER A 156 -3.47 11.22 0.82
N SER A 157 -2.58 10.57 1.58
CA SER A 157 -1.13 10.66 1.44
C SER A 157 -0.65 10.30 0.03
N LYS A 158 0.40 10.99 -0.44
CA LYS A 158 1.01 10.74 -1.76
C LYS A 158 1.61 9.34 -1.82
N ASN A 159 1.38 8.63 -2.92
CA ASN A 159 1.90 7.26 -3.15
C ASN A 159 1.66 6.30 -1.98
N PHE A 160 0.54 6.46 -1.27
CA PHE A 160 0.24 5.70 -0.07
C PHE A 160 0.26 4.19 -0.33
N GLU A 161 -0.44 3.74 -1.36
CA GLU A 161 -0.57 2.32 -1.70
C GLU A 161 0.77 1.68 -2.05
N GLU A 162 1.58 2.38 -2.84
CA GLU A 162 2.93 1.92 -3.22
C GLU A 162 3.85 1.84 -2.02
N THR A 163 3.85 2.88 -1.16
CA THR A 163 4.68 2.93 0.05
C THR A 163 4.26 1.87 1.05
N ARG A 164 2.94 1.65 1.23
CA ARG A 164 2.37 0.62 2.10
C ARG A 164 2.82 -0.76 1.64
N LYS A 165 2.65 -1.06 0.36
CA LYS A 165 3.09 -2.32 -0.26
C LYS A 165 4.60 -2.51 -0.10
N ARG A 166 5.40 -1.47 -0.36
CA ARG A 166 6.85 -1.50 -0.19
C ARG A 166 7.26 -1.82 1.25
N CYS A 167 6.63 -1.19 2.25
CA CYS A 167 6.89 -1.48 3.65
C CYS A 167 6.53 -2.94 4.02
N MET A 168 5.41 -3.46 3.50
CA MET A 168 5.01 -4.86 3.69
C MET A 168 6.01 -5.83 3.08
N ILE A 169 6.46 -5.56 1.85
CA ILE A 169 7.50 -6.34 1.17
C ILE A 169 8.78 -6.33 1.99
N SER A 170 9.24 -5.15 2.42
CA SER A 170 10.44 -5.01 3.26
C SER A 170 10.33 -5.80 4.56
N CYS A 171 9.17 -5.83 5.20
CA CYS A 171 8.94 -6.66 6.39
C CYS A 171 9.10 -8.14 6.10
N LEU A 172 8.51 -8.63 5.00
CA LEU A 172 8.58 -10.03 4.56
C LEU A 172 9.99 -10.44 4.13
N VAL A 173 10.72 -9.58 3.43
CA VAL A 173 12.10 -9.85 2.99
C VAL A 173 13.03 -9.86 4.19
N MET A 174 12.90 -8.90 5.10
CA MET A 174 13.77 -8.84 6.30
C MET A 174 13.44 -9.93 7.33
N ARG A 175 12.18 -10.39 7.39
CA ARG A 175 11.72 -11.50 8.23
C ARG A 175 10.70 -12.39 7.49
N PRO A 176 11.19 -13.41 6.74
CA PRO A 176 10.32 -14.36 6.04
C PRO A 176 9.41 -15.18 6.97
N GLU A 177 9.78 -15.30 8.25
CA GLU A 177 8.99 -15.95 9.32
C GLU A 177 7.59 -15.34 9.53
N LEU A 178 7.34 -14.13 9.02
CA LEU A 178 6.03 -13.48 9.07
C LEU A 178 5.05 -14.06 8.04
N ALA A 179 5.54 -14.70 6.97
CA ALA A 179 4.69 -15.15 5.86
C ALA A 179 3.62 -16.16 6.28
N PRO A 180 3.88 -17.19 7.11
CA PRO A 180 2.84 -18.10 7.58
C PRO A 180 1.73 -17.39 8.37
N LYS A 181 2.10 -16.43 9.22
CA LYS A 181 1.16 -15.65 10.04
C LYS A 181 0.24 -14.77 9.19
N LEU A 182 0.76 -14.23 8.08
CA LEU A 182 -0.05 -13.52 7.08
C LEU A 182 -0.87 -14.47 6.21
N GLY A 183 -0.35 -15.66 5.93
CA GLY A 183 -1.08 -16.71 5.22
C GLY A 183 -2.37 -17.08 5.96
N GLU A 184 -2.31 -17.23 7.29
CA GLU A 184 -3.50 -17.43 8.12
C GLU A 184 -4.51 -16.27 7.99
N LEU A 185 -4.01 -15.03 7.87
CA LEU A 185 -4.84 -13.82 7.68
C LEU A 185 -5.51 -13.77 6.30
N VAL A 186 -4.95 -14.39 5.26
CA VAL A 186 -5.62 -14.46 3.95
C VAL A 186 -6.93 -15.24 4.04
N PHE A 187 -6.93 -16.33 4.83
CA PHE A 187 -8.10 -17.19 5.00
C PHE A 187 -9.04 -16.74 6.13
N SER A 188 -8.69 -15.69 6.86
CA SER A 188 -9.52 -15.20 7.95
C SER A 188 -10.75 -14.46 7.43
N ARG A 189 -11.81 -14.47 8.25
CA ARG A 189 -13.10 -13.84 7.92
C ARG A 189 -13.05 -12.31 7.93
N ASN A 190 -12.14 -11.73 8.69
CA ASN A 190 -11.93 -10.28 8.81
C ASN A 190 -11.05 -9.70 7.68
N CYS A 191 -10.56 -10.52 6.75
CA CYS A 191 -9.76 -10.08 5.62
C CYS A 191 -10.65 -9.82 4.40
N SER A 192 -10.71 -8.56 3.96
CA SER A 192 -11.45 -8.18 2.75
C SER A 192 -10.76 -8.73 1.50
N PHE A 193 -11.47 -8.80 0.37
CA PHE A 193 -10.87 -9.23 -0.90
C PHE A 193 -9.65 -8.37 -1.27
N PHE A 194 -9.72 -7.07 -1.03
CA PHE A 194 -8.62 -6.13 -1.26
C PHE A 194 -7.40 -6.46 -0.39
N HIS A 195 -7.58 -6.71 0.91
CA HIS A 195 -6.48 -7.09 1.80
C HIS A 195 -5.87 -8.44 1.39
N ARG A 196 -6.68 -9.41 0.97
CA ARG A 196 -6.19 -10.71 0.45
C ARG A 196 -5.31 -10.51 -0.78
N TYR A 197 -5.79 -9.73 -1.74
CA TYR A 197 -5.03 -9.41 -2.95
C TYR A 197 -3.69 -8.74 -2.60
N LEU A 198 -3.71 -7.72 -1.74
CA LEU A 198 -2.50 -7.03 -1.28
C LEU A 198 -1.48 -7.98 -0.64
N ILE A 199 -1.92 -8.86 0.27
CA ILE A 199 -1.03 -9.84 0.94
C ILE A 199 -0.40 -10.77 -0.10
N LEU A 200 -1.19 -11.35 -1.00
CA LEU A 200 -0.70 -12.27 -2.02
C LEU A 200 0.26 -11.59 -3.00
N GLU A 201 0.00 -10.34 -3.36
CA GLU A 201 0.88 -9.55 -4.20
C GLU A 201 2.21 -9.24 -3.49
N CYS A 202 2.17 -8.92 -2.20
CA CYS A 202 3.37 -8.74 -1.37
C CYS A 202 4.18 -10.03 -1.24
N PHE A 203 3.53 -11.19 -1.11
CA PHE A 203 4.22 -12.50 -1.11
C PHE A 203 4.96 -12.74 -2.41
N LEU A 204 4.31 -12.48 -3.55
CA LEU A 204 4.94 -12.63 -4.86
C LEU A 204 6.16 -11.72 -5.00
N ALA A 205 6.02 -10.44 -4.65
CA ALA A 205 7.10 -9.46 -4.75
C ALA A 205 8.26 -9.76 -3.78
N ALA A 206 7.96 -10.11 -2.53
CA ALA A 206 8.97 -10.48 -1.54
C ALA A 206 9.73 -11.76 -1.94
N ALA A 207 9.03 -12.77 -2.48
CA ALA A 207 9.66 -13.99 -2.97
C ALA A 207 10.60 -13.73 -4.15
N LYS A 208 10.22 -12.82 -5.07
CA LYS A 208 11.09 -12.36 -6.16
C LYS A 208 12.34 -11.66 -5.63
N GLU A 209 12.17 -10.70 -4.73
CA GLU A 209 13.29 -9.96 -4.13
C GLU A 209 14.27 -10.90 -3.41
N LEU A 210 13.76 -11.88 -2.65
CA LEU A 210 14.58 -12.91 -1.98
C LEU A 210 15.32 -13.84 -2.95
N SER A 211 14.70 -14.17 -4.09
CA SER A 211 15.32 -14.99 -5.14
C SER A 211 16.47 -14.27 -5.84
N GLU A 212 16.32 -12.96 -6.07
CA GLU A 212 17.36 -12.11 -6.65
C GLU A 212 18.52 -11.87 -5.69
N PHE A 213 18.24 -11.74 -4.38
CA PHE A 213 19.26 -11.54 -3.35
C PHE A 213 20.30 -12.67 -3.28
N GLN A 214 19.94 -13.89 -3.68
CA GLN A 214 20.86 -15.04 -3.73
C GLN A 214 21.77 -15.03 -4.98
N LYS A 215 21.44 -14.26 -6.01
CA LYS A 215 22.21 -14.20 -7.26
C LYS A 215 23.29 -13.12 -7.26
N GLU A 216 23.16 -12.10 -6.44
CA GLU A 216 24.21 -11.11 -6.23
C GLU A 216 25.37 -11.78 -5.45
N PRO A 217 26.57 -11.95 -6.06
CA PRO A 217 27.70 -12.45 -5.30
C PRO A 217 27.93 -11.46 -4.17
N ALA A 218 27.79 -11.93 -2.92
CA ALA A 218 27.98 -11.14 -1.71
C ALA A 218 29.13 -10.15 -1.94
N LYS A 219 28.78 -8.85 -2.11
CA LYS A 219 29.77 -7.81 -2.35
C LYS A 219 30.82 -8.00 -1.29
N LYS A 220 32.02 -8.39 -1.72
CA LYS A 220 33.18 -8.61 -0.85
C LYS A 220 33.18 -7.45 0.12
N VAL A 221 32.92 -7.75 1.39
CA VAL A 221 33.21 -6.84 2.49
C VAL A 221 34.60 -6.35 2.18
N VAL A 222 34.72 -5.05 1.93
CA VAL A 222 35.99 -4.39 1.65
C VAL A 222 36.90 -4.85 2.76
N GLU A 223 37.86 -5.73 2.42
CA GLU A 223 38.99 -5.98 3.28
C GLU A 223 39.56 -4.59 3.53
N VAL A 224 39.39 -4.11 4.76
CA VAL A 224 40.11 -2.95 5.23
C VAL A 224 41.56 -3.37 5.12
N SER A 225 42.21 -2.95 4.02
CA SER A 225 43.65 -3.01 3.90
C SER A 225 44.18 -2.40 5.19
N ASN A 226 44.80 -3.27 5.97
CA ASN A 226 45.35 -2.98 7.28
C ASN A 226 46.54 -2.04 7.03
N ASN A 227 46.25 -0.75 6.81
CA ASN A 227 47.27 0.28 6.70
C ASN A 227 47.91 0.38 8.08
N LYS A 228 49.13 -0.13 8.19
CA LYS A 228 50.04 -0.07 9.35
C LYS A 228 50.51 1.36 9.66
N GLU A 229 49.61 2.33 9.59
CA GLU A 229 49.87 3.75 9.90
C GLU A 229 49.03 4.22 11.12
N GLY A 230 48.26 3.31 11.73
CA GLY A 230 47.33 3.62 12.83
C GLY A 230 47.80 3.27 14.25
N GLU A 231 48.94 2.59 14.43
CA GLU A 231 49.41 2.19 15.77
C GLU A 231 49.96 3.37 16.60
N GLU A 232 50.45 4.44 15.97
CA GLU A 232 50.92 5.64 16.69
C GLU A 232 49.75 6.41 17.33
N LYS A 233 48.65 6.63 16.60
CA LYS A 233 47.47 7.37 17.12
C LYS A 233 46.70 6.61 18.20
N LEU A 234 46.77 5.28 18.21
CA LEU A 234 46.15 4.46 19.26
C LEU A 234 46.89 4.58 20.61
N SER A 235 48.14 5.03 20.63
CA SER A 235 48.89 5.29 21.86
C SER A 235 48.67 6.70 22.43
N ASP A 236 48.32 7.67 21.58
CA ASP A 236 48.16 9.07 21.99
C ASP A 236 47.02 9.30 22.99
N TRP A 237 45.87 8.64 22.84
CA TRP A 237 44.74 8.84 23.75
C TRP A 237 45.02 8.30 25.17
N ARG A 238 45.78 7.21 25.29
CA ARG A 238 46.19 6.64 26.58
C ARG A 238 47.08 7.62 27.35
N ALA A 239 48.05 8.23 26.66
CA ALA A 239 48.94 9.22 27.26
C ALA A 239 48.16 10.46 27.76
N ILE A 240 47.14 10.90 27.01
CA ILE A 240 46.27 12.03 27.38
C ILE A 240 45.45 11.67 28.64
N VAL A 241 44.89 10.47 28.70
CA VAL A 241 44.10 9.99 29.86
C VAL A 241 44.98 9.87 31.10
N ASP A 242 46.17 9.29 31.00
CA ASP A 242 47.09 9.14 32.13
C ASP A 242 47.64 10.48 32.65
N ALA A 243 47.82 11.47 31.77
CA ALA A 243 48.14 12.83 32.18
C ALA A 243 46.98 13.49 32.95
N ARG A 244 45.74 13.26 32.50
CA ARG A 244 44.52 13.77 33.16
C ARG A 244 44.34 13.18 34.56
N ILE A 245 44.57 11.88 34.73
CA ILE A 245 44.48 11.19 36.02
C ILE A 245 45.52 11.76 36.99
N ARG A 246 46.76 11.96 36.52
CA ARG A 246 47.84 12.54 37.33
C ARG A 246 47.60 14.01 37.72
N SER A 247 46.86 14.77 36.93
CA SER A 247 46.52 16.16 37.28
C SER A 247 45.37 16.31 38.28
N HIS A 248 44.62 15.22 38.52
CA HIS A 248 43.43 15.21 39.39
C HIS A 248 43.59 14.35 40.66
N THR A 249 44.79 13.81 40.89
CA THR A 249 45.20 13.16 42.15
C THR A 249 46.21 14.04 42.85
#